data_AF-A0A975N9K9-F1
#
_entry.id   AF-A0A975N9K9-F1
#
_cell.length_a   1.000
_cell.length_b   1.000
_cell.length_c   1.000
_cell.angle_alpha   90.00
_cell.angle_beta   90.00
_cell.angle_gamma   90.00
#
_symmetry.space_group_name_H-M   'P 1'
#
loop_
_entity.id
_entity.type
_entity.pdbx_description
1 polymer ?
#
loop_
_entity_poly.entity_id
_entity_poly.type
_entity_poly.pdbx_seq_one_letter_code
_entity_poly.pdbx_strand_id
1 'polypeptide(L)'
;MGLKRGEYDSHSAAVIRSARWKVVRLAAKRRDGFKCVKCSASGMLEVDHIKRVKDAPDLAFELSNLQTLCKPCHSAKTKIECGFGNEISPARAAWRDLVAMLAKPQPKESLCCTL
;
A
#
# COMPACT_ATOMS: atom_id res chain seq x y z
N MET A 1 20.66 5.05 10.62
CA MET A 1 20.40 6.47 10.30
C MET A 1 18.91 6.65 10.12
N GLY A 2 18.24 7.32 11.06
CA GLY A 2 16.82 7.67 10.92
C GLY A 2 16.66 8.91 10.05
N LEU A 3 15.70 8.91 9.13
CA LEU A 3 15.37 10.07 8.29
C LEU A 3 15.06 11.28 9.18
N LYS A 4 15.71 12.43 8.92
CA LYS A 4 15.46 13.68 9.65
C LYS A 4 14.04 14.18 9.36
N ARG A 5 13.36 14.77 10.35
CA ARG A 5 12.09 15.48 10.13
C ARG A 5 12.33 16.62 9.14
N GLY A 6 11.79 16.51 7.92
CA GLY A 6 11.92 17.51 6.86
C GLY A 6 12.35 16.96 5.51
N GLU A 7 12.89 15.74 5.46
CA GLU A 7 13.47 15.14 4.25
C GLU A 7 12.49 14.22 3.50
N TYR A 8 11.19 14.44 3.65
CA TYR A 8 10.16 13.73 2.88
C TYR A 8 9.40 14.75 2.02
N ASP A 9 9.79 14.84 0.76
CA ASP A 9 9.09 15.67 -0.22
C ASP A 9 7.72 15.07 -0.52
N SER A 10 6.70 15.64 0.12
CA SER A 10 5.30 15.33 -0.19
C SER A 10 4.88 16.03 -1.48
N HIS A 11 5.30 15.49 -2.63
CA HIS A 11 5.02 16.04 -3.95
C HIS A 11 3.51 16.28 -4.21
N SER A 12 2.64 15.51 -3.56
CA SER A 12 1.18 15.64 -3.67
C SER A 12 0.57 16.68 -2.70
N ALA A 13 1.27 17.12 -1.66
CA ALA A 13 0.68 17.98 -0.63
C ALA A 13 0.32 19.37 -1.17
N ALA A 14 1.15 19.94 -2.05
CA ALA A 14 0.84 21.21 -2.71
C ALA A 14 -0.43 21.11 -3.57
N VAL A 15 -0.56 20.00 -4.31
CA VAL A 15 -1.76 19.70 -5.13
C VAL A 15 -2.99 19.59 -4.23
N ILE A 16 -2.93 18.76 -3.19
CA ILE A 16 -4.08 18.48 -2.32
C ILE A 16 -4.57 19.72 -1.57
N ARG A 17 -3.65 20.61 -1.16
CA ARG A 17 -4.01 21.87 -0.47
C ARG A 17 -4.63 22.92 -1.39
N SER A 18 -4.46 22.80 -2.70
CA SER A 18 -4.98 23.78 -3.66
C SER A 18 -6.51 23.83 -3.69
N ALA A 19 -7.08 25.01 -4.00
CA ALA A 19 -8.52 25.16 -4.20
C ALA A 19 -9.01 24.35 -5.41
N ARG A 20 -8.20 24.29 -6.48
CA ARG A 20 -8.46 23.49 -7.69
C ARG A 20 -8.72 22.02 -7.35
N TRP A 21 -7.94 21.45 -6.42
CA TRP A 21 -8.13 20.07 -5.99
C TRP A 21 -9.50 19.81 -5.37
N LYS A 22 -10.07 20.74 -4.60
CA LYS A 22 -11.40 20.55 -4.00
C LYS A 22 -12.48 20.32 -5.08
N VAL A 23 -12.39 21.07 -6.18
CA VAL A 23 -13.32 20.98 -7.32
C VAL A 23 -13.10 19.68 -8.08
N VAL A 24 -11.86 19.40 -8.47
CA VAL A 24 -11.50 18.19 -9.25
C VAL A 24 -11.80 16.91 -8.46
N ARG A 25 -11.53 16.90 -7.14
CA ARG A 25 -11.85 15.79 -6.24
C ARG A 25 -13.35 15.50 -6.21
N LEU A 26 -14.19 16.54 -6.17
CA LEU A 26 -15.64 16.37 -6.20
C LEU A 26 -16.11 15.86 -7.57
N ALA A 27 -15.53 16.39 -8.65
CA ALA A 27 -15.81 15.94 -10.02
C ALA A 27 -15.45 14.45 -10.24
N ALA A 28 -14.29 14.01 -9.75
CA ALA A 28 -13.88 12.61 -9.80
C ALA A 28 -14.87 11.70 -9.04
N LYS A 29 -15.25 12.07 -7.82
CA LYS A 29 -16.25 11.33 -7.05
C LYS A 29 -17.62 11.27 -7.74
N ARG A 30 -18.04 12.36 -8.36
CA ARG A 30 -19.31 12.43 -9.10
C ARG A 30 -19.28 11.53 -10.33
N ARG A 31 -18.18 11.54 -11.10
CA ARG A 31 -17.97 10.65 -12.24
C ARG A 31 -18.06 9.18 -11.82
N ASP A 32 -17.42 8.84 -10.71
CA ASP A 32 -17.37 7.47 -10.19
C ASP A 32 -18.65 7.07 -9.42
N GLY A 33 -19.70 7.89 -9.46
CA GLY A 33 -20.97 7.62 -8.80
C GLY A 33 -20.88 7.49 -7.27
N PHE A 34 -19.89 8.14 -6.65
CA PHE A 34 -19.57 8.01 -5.22
C PHE A 34 -19.35 6.56 -4.79
N LYS A 35 -18.71 5.77 -5.65
CA LYS A 35 -18.33 4.38 -5.38
C LYS A 35 -16.84 4.17 -5.64
N CYS A 36 -16.27 3.19 -4.97
CA CYS A 36 -14.91 2.74 -5.26
C CYS A 36 -14.85 2.13 -6.67
N VAL A 37 -13.90 2.56 -7.51
CA VAL A 37 -13.74 2.04 -8.88
C VAL A 37 -13.32 0.56 -8.89
N LYS A 38 -12.62 0.09 -7.84
CA LYS A 38 -12.15 -1.30 -7.77
C LYS A 38 -13.16 -2.30 -7.22
N CYS A 39 -13.93 -1.91 -6.19
CA CYS A 39 -14.80 -2.83 -5.46
C CYS A 39 -16.24 -2.35 -5.32
N SER A 40 -16.60 -1.22 -5.92
CA SER A 40 -17.95 -0.64 -5.88
C SER A 40 -18.48 -0.27 -4.50
N ALA A 41 -17.65 -0.36 -3.45
CA ALA A 41 -18.03 0.01 -2.09
C ALA A 41 -18.35 1.51 -2.00
N SER A 42 -19.43 1.82 -1.27
CA SER A 42 -19.80 3.18 -0.87
C SER A 42 -19.36 3.46 0.56
N GLY A 43 -19.08 4.72 0.90
CA GLY A 43 -18.69 5.14 2.25
C GLY A 43 -17.55 6.14 2.27
N MET A 44 -16.53 5.89 3.10
CA MET A 44 -15.36 6.78 3.20
C MET A 44 -14.44 6.56 2.00
N LEU A 45 -14.62 7.42 0.99
CA LEU A 45 -13.89 7.40 -0.28
C LEU A 45 -12.82 8.49 -0.35
N GLU A 46 -11.66 8.08 -0.82
CA GLU A 46 -10.49 8.90 -1.10
C GLU A 46 -10.28 8.97 -2.62
N VAL A 47 -9.71 10.08 -3.10
CA VAL A 47 -9.35 10.23 -4.51
C VAL A 47 -7.86 10.11 -4.60
N ASP A 48 -7.41 9.11 -5.34
CA ASP A 48 -6.01 8.75 -5.52
C ASP A 48 -5.57 9.05 -6.96
N HIS A 49 -4.29 9.34 -7.14
CA HIS A 49 -3.71 9.57 -8.46
C HIS A 49 -3.24 8.22 -9.02
N ILE A 50 -3.71 7.83 -10.21
CA ILE A 50 -3.28 6.60 -10.91
C ILE A 50 -1.77 6.62 -11.09
N LYS A 51 -1.23 7.64 -11.76
CA LYS A 51 0.19 7.99 -11.79
C LYS A 51 0.48 8.98 -10.68
N ARG A 52 1.50 8.72 -9.86
CA ARG A 52 1.86 9.58 -8.73
C ARG A 52 2.27 10.97 -9.22
N VAL A 53 1.97 11.98 -8.42
CA VAL A 53 2.33 13.39 -8.71
C VAL A 53 3.84 13.58 -8.91
N LYS A 54 4.67 12.76 -8.23
CA LYS A 54 6.13 12.76 -8.41
C LYS A 54 6.54 12.40 -9.84
N ASP A 55 5.86 11.44 -10.45
CA ASP A 55 6.25 10.87 -11.75
C ASP A 55 5.62 11.63 -12.92
N ALA A 56 4.45 12.24 -12.71
CA ALA A 56 3.73 13.00 -13.72
C ALA A 56 3.01 14.22 -13.10
N PRO A 57 3.71 15.33 -12.83
CA PRO A 57 3.13 16.52 -12.21
C PRO A 57 2.07 17.18 -13.10
N ASP A 58 2.23 17.13 -14.43
CA ASP A 58 1.31 17.73 -15.39
C ASP A 58 -0.09 17.08 -15.36
N LEU A 59 -0.15 15.80 -14.97
CA LEU A 59 -1.38 15.03 -14.89
C LEU A 59 -2.05 15.10 -13.50
N ALA A 60 -1.56 15.94 -12.58
CA ALA A 60 -2.04 15.97 -11.20
C ALA A 60 -3.53 16.37 -11.07
N PHE A 61 -4.05 17.14 -12.02
CA PHE A 61 -5.44 17.63 -12.00
C PHE A 61 -6.33 17.02 -13.09
N GLU A 62 -5.79 16.12 -13.90
CA GLU A 62 -6.52 15.47 -14.98
C GLU A 62 -7.46 14.41 -14.42
N LEU A 63 -8.75 14.47 -14.75
CA LEU A 63 -9.74 13.50 -14.26
C LEU A 63 -9.36 12.07 -14.68
N SER A 64 -8.78 11.89 -15.86
CA SER A 64 -8.30 10.58 -16.35
C SER A 64 -7.21 9.97 -15.48
N ASN A 65 -6.44 10.78 -14.75
CA ASN A 65 -5.40 10.34 -13.82
C ASN A 65 -5.91 10.17 -12.38
N LEU A 66 -7.20 10.40 -12.12
CA LEU A 66 -7.78 10.30 -10.79
C LEU A 66 -8.74 9.12 -10.69
N GLN A 67 -8.70 8.42 -9.56
CA GLN A 67 -9.60 7.32 -9.26
C GLN A 67 -10.16 7.45 -7.84
N THR A 68 -11.46 7.21 -7.69
CA THR A 68 -12.08 7.13 -6.37
C THR A 68 -11.91 5.74 -5.79
N LEU A 69 -11.25 5.63 -4.64
CA LEU A 69 -10.99 4.37 -3.95
C LEU A 69 -11.48 4.42 -2.50
N CYS A 70 -11.90 3.27 -1.98
CA CYS A 70 -12.07 3.09 -0.55
C CYS A 70 -10.70 2.90 0.13
N LYS A 71 -10.63 3.19 1.44
CA LYS A 71 -9.41 3.01 2.25
C LYS A 71 -8.68 1.67 2.05
N PRO A 72 -9.33 0.49 2.05
CA PRO A 72 -8.61 -0.77 1.88
C PRO A 72 -7.99 -0.90 0.48
N CYS A 73 -8.70 -0.49 -0.57
CA CYS A 73 -8.17 -0.50 -1.94
C CYS A 73 -7.04 0.50 -2.14
N HIS A 74 -7.15 1.69 -1.52
CA HIS A 74 -6.10 2.70 -1.54
C HIS A 74 -4.83 2.20 -0.85
N SER A 75 -4.94 1.70 0.39
CA SER A 75 -3.82 1.12 1.13
C SER A 75 -3.17 -0.07 0.41
N ALA A 76 -3.97 -0.95 -0.21
CA ALA A 76 -3.44 -2.07 -0.99
C ALA A 76 -2.62 -1.58 -2.18
N LYS A 77 -3.09 -0.55 -2.89
CA LYS A 77 -2.32 0.10 -3.96
C LYS A 77 -1.02 0.69 -3.41
N THR A 78 -1.07 1.49 -2.34
CA THR A 78 0.12 2.11 -1.75
C THR A 78 1.18 1.08 -1.36
N LYS A 79 0.79 -0.07 -0.80
CA LYS A 79 1.73 -1.15 -0.46
C LYS A 79 2.48 -1.67 -1.69
N ILE A 80 1.77 -1.86 -2.79
CA ILE A 80 2.36 -2.31 -4.06
C ILE A 80 3.31 -1.24 -4.61
N GLU A 81 2.85 0.02 -4.65
CA GLU A 81 3.62 1.16 -5.19
C GLU A 81 4.90 1.47 -4.38
N CYS A 82 4.84 1.33 -3.06
CA CYS A 82 5.98 1.54 -2.18
C CYS A 82 6.96 0.35 -2.17
N GLY A 83 6.73 -0.70 -2.96
CA GLY A 83 7.61 -1.86 -3.00
C GLY A 83 7.54 -2.74 -1.75
N PHE A 84 6.52 -2.59 -0.90
CA PHE A 84 6.19 -3.58 0.13
C PHE A 84 5.46 -4.80 -0.47
N GLY A 85 5.63 -5.03 -1.78
CA GLY A 85 5.19 -6.22 -2.46
C GLY A 85 5.77 -7.46 -1.79
N ASN A 86 5.07 -8.59 -1.92
CA ASN A 86 5.26 -9.83 -1.17
C ASN A 86 6.61 -10.55 -1.37
N GLU A 87 7.66 -9.87 -1.83
CA GLU A 87 9.01 -10.41 -1.94
C GLU A 87 9.64 -10.48 -0.53
N ILE A 88 9.53 -11.66 0.08
CA ILE A 88 10.20 -11.95 1.35
C ILE A 88 11.70 -12.00 1.06
N SER A 89 12.49 -11.15 1.72
CA SER A 89 13.95 -11.21 1.57
C SER A 89 14.45 -12.63 1.86
N PRO A 90 15.47 -13.12 1.13
CA PRO A 90 15.95 -14.50 1.29
C PRO A 90 16.34 -14.81 2.74
N ALA A 91 16.89 -13.82 3.47
CA ALA A 91 17.18 -13.93 4.89
C ALA A 91 15.93 -14.11 5.76
N ARG A 92 14.85 -13.36 5.47
CA ARG A 92 13.58 -13.46 6.20
C ARG A 92 12.84 -14.77 5.87
N ALA A 93 12.97 -15.27 4.64
CA ALA A 93 12.45 -16.58 4.22
C ALA A 93 13.19 -17.71 4.96
N ALA A 94 14.53 -17.69 4.95
CA ALA A 94 15.34 -18.66 5.67
C ALA A 94 15.02 -18.68 7.17
N TRP A 95 14.86 -17.50 7.80
CA TRP A 95 14.48 -17.43 9.22
C TRP A 95 13.10 -18.02 9.49
N ARG A 96 12.09 -17.73 8.65
CA ARG A 96 10.76 -18.32 8.77
C ARG A 96 10.83 -19.85 8.70
N ASP A 97 11.60 -20.38 7.75
CA ASP A 97 11.73 -21.82 7.52
C ASP A 97 12.47 -22.50 8.69
N LEU A 98 13.51 -21.85 9.24
CA LEU A 98 14.22 -22.30 10.44
C LEU A 98 13.31 -22.33 11.68
N VAL A 99 12.52 -21.27 11.91
CA VAL A 99 11.58 -21.22 13.04
C VAL A 99 10.51 -22.30 12.89
N ALA A 100 9.99 -22.51 11.68
CA ALA A 100 9.03 -23.58 11.40
C ALA A 100 9.62 -24.98 11.64
N MET A 101 10.91 -25.18 11.36
CA MET A 101 11.62 -26.41 11.65
C MET A 101 11.80 -26.63 13.17
N LEU A 102 12.23 -25.61 13.91
CA LEU A 102 12.41 -25.68 15.37
C LEU A 102 11.10 -25.91 16.14
N ALA A 103 9.98 -25.39 15.63
CA ALA A 103 8.67 -25.57 16.24
C ALA A 103 8.11 -26.99 16.11
N LYS A 104 8.69 -27.84 15.25
CA LYS A 104 8.26 -29.24 15.12
C LYS A 104 8.70 -30.01 16.36
N PRO A 105 7.81 -30.78 17.02
CA PRO A 105 8.18 -31.61 18.14
C PRO A 105 9.21 -32.65 17.67
N GLN A 106 10.37 -32.66 18.32
CA GLN A 106 11.39 -33.65 18.02
C GLN A 106 10.92 -35.03 18.52
N PRO A 107 11.11 -36.10 17.74
CA PRO A 107 10.82 -37.44 18.23
C PRO A 107 11.67 -37.69 19.49
N LYS A 108 11.03 -38.16 20.56
CA LYS A 108 11.76 -38.57 21.76
C LYS A 108 12.59 -39.78 21.36
N GLU A 109 13.92 -39.63 21.34
CA GLU A 109 14.83 -40.74 21.15
C GLU A 109 14.59 -41.75 22.29
N SER A 110 14.03 -42.90 21.95
CA SER A 110 13.93 -44.02 22.88
C SER A 110 15.32 -44.62 23.00
N LEU A 111 16.09 -44.16 23.99
CA LEU A 111 17.32 -44.82 24.41
C LEU A 111 16.95 -46.20 24.97
N CYS A 112 16.94 -47.21 24.10
CA CYS A 112 16.93 -48.60 24.52
C CYS A 112 18.32 -48.93 25.05
N CYS A 113 18.49 -48.91 26.37
CA CYS A 113 19.61 -49.55 27.04
C CYS A 113 19.61 -51.03 26.65
N THR A 114 20.49 -51.44 25.74
CA THR A 114 20.82 -52.84 25.54
C THR A 114 21.66 -53.31 26.72
N LEU A 115 21.08 -54.19 27.53
CA LEU A 115 21.69 -54.94 28.63
C LEU A 115 22.81 -55.87 28.13
#